data_AF-A0A381XGT1-F1
#
_entry.id   AF-A0A381XGT1-F1
#
_cell.length_a   1.000
_cell.length_b   1.000
_cell.length_c   1.000
_cell.angle_alpha   90.00
_cell.angle_beta   90.00
_cell.angle_gamma   90.00
#
_symmetry.space_group_name_H-M   'P 1'
#
loop_
_entity.id
_entity.type
_entity.pdbx_description
1 polymer ?
#
loop_
_entity_poly.entity_id
_entity_poly.type
_entity_poly.pdbx_seq_one_letter_code
_entity_poly.pdbx_strand_id
1 'polypeptide(L)'
;MEIIMEYGYILLIIGCVCGFFMAWGIGANDVANAMGTSVGARALTLWQAVLVACVFEFAGAYLAGGEVTSTIRKGIIDAGVMSDSPELLVYGMIASLLAAGIWLL
;
A
#
# COMPACT_ATOMS: atom_id res chain seq x y z
N MET A 1 11.44 -14.96 -17.38
CA MET A 1 10.77 -14.03 -18.33
C MET A 1 9.53 -14.62 -19.02
N GLU A 2 9.53 -15.90 -19.41
CA GLU A 2 8.38 -16.59 -20.05
C GLU A 2 7.08 -16.47 -19.24
N ILE A 3 7.15 -16.68 -17.91
CA ILE A 3 6.01 -16.54 -16.99
C ILE A 3 5.40 -15.13 -17.00
N ILE A 4 6.23 -14.09 -17.02
CA ILE A 4 5.73 -12.70 -17.01
C ILE A 4 5.03 -12.38 -18.34
N MET A 5 5.57 -12.89 -19.45
CA MET A 5 4.98 -12.71 -20.77
C MET A 5 3.64 -13.43 -20.91
N GLU A 6 3.51 -14.61 -20.31
CA GLU A 6 2.31 -15.44 -20.41
C GLU A 6 1.24 -15.07 -19.37
N TYR A 7 1.64 -14.77 -18.13
CA TYR A 7 0.74 -14.54 -16.99
C TYR A 7 0.76 -13.12 -16.44
N GLY A 8 1.38 -12.16 -17.14
CA GLY A 8 1.56 -10.79 -16.65
C GLY A 8 0.27 -10.10 -16.20
N TYR A 9 -0.84 -10.31 -16.92
CA TYR A 9 -2.14 -9.76 -16.52
C TYR A 9 -2.67 -10.35 -15.20
N ILE A 10 -2.49 -11.65 -14.99
CA ILE A 10 -2.91 -12.31 -13.74
C ILE A 10 -2.07 -11.80 -12.57
N LEU A 11 -0.75 -11.70 -12.75
CA LEU A 11 0.15 -11.16 -11.73
C LEU A 11 -0.19 -9.70 -11.39
N LEU A 12 -0.54 -8.88 -12.38
CA LEU A 12 -0.98 -7.51 -12.16
C LEU A 12 -2.28 -7.46 -11.35
N ILE A 13 -3.29 -8.26 -11.72
CA ILE A 13 -4.57 -8.31 -11.00
C ILE A 13 -4.35 -8.74 -9.54
N ILE A 14 -3.55 -9.78 -9.32
CA ILE A 14 -3.20 -10.23 -7.96
C ILE A 14 -2.50 -9.11 -7.19
N GLY A 15 -1.52 -8.44 -7.80
CA GLY A 15 -0.83 -7.31 -7.20
C GLY A 15 -1.79 -6.17 -6.81
N CYS A 16 -2.73 -5.82 -7.68
CA CYS A 16 -3.75 -4.81 -7.39
C CYS A 16 -4.67 -5.22 -6.23
N VAL A 17 -5.13 -6.48 -6.18
CA VAL A 17 -5.97 -6.99 -5.09
C VAL A 17 -5.22 -6.97 -3.76
N CYS A 18 -3.98 -7.46 -3.75
CA CYS A 18 -3.14 -7.47 -2.54
C CYS A 18 -2.79 -6.04 -2.08
N GLY A 19 -2.48 -5.16 -3.02
CA GLY A 19 -2.22 -3.74 -2.74
C GLY A 19 -3.45 -3.02 -2.18
N PHE A 20 -4.64 -3.28 -2.73
CA PHE A 20 -5.89 -2.75 -2.21
C PHE A 20 -6.17 -3.25 -0.79
N PHE A 21 -5.97 -4.54 -0.55
CA PHE A 21 -6.13 -5.15 0.78
C PHE A 21 -5.19 -4.51 1.82
N MET A 22 -3.92 -4.33 1.48
CA MET A 22 -2.97 -3.63 2.36
C MET A 22 -3.35 -2.16 2.57
N ALA A 23 -3.71 -1.44 1.51
CA ALA A 23 -4.10 -0.02 1.60
C ALA A 23 -5.33 0.18 2.49
N TRP A 24 -6.28 -0.75 2.46
CA TRP A 24 -7.41 -0.77 3.40
C TRP A 24 -6.94 -0.87 4.85
N GLY A 25 -6.07 -1.85 5.15
CA GLY A 25 -5.54 -2.07 6.50
C GLY A 25 -4.79 -0.85 7.04
N ILE A 26 -3.99 -0.19 6.19
CA ILE A 26 -3.32 1.08 6.53
C ILE A 26 -4.36 2.16 6.85
N GLY A 27 -5.32 2.39 5.96
CA GLY A 27 -6.35 3.41 6.17
C GLY A 27 -7.15 3.23 7.46
N ALA A 28 -7.49 1.98 7.80
CA ALA A 28 -8.21 1.67 9.04
C ALA A 28 -7.39 1.98 10.31
N ASN A 29 -6.10 1.62 10.32
CA ASN A 29 -5.22 1.88 11.46
C ASN A 29 -4.84 3.36 11.59
N ASP A 30 -4.48 4.00 10.47
CA ASP A 30 -3.91 5.34 10.48
C ASP A 30 -4.96 6.42 10.74
N VAL A 31 -6.21 6.22 10.29
CA VAL A 31 -7.33 7.11 10.65
C VAL A 31 -7.53 7.17 12.16
N ALA A 32 -7.44 6.03 12.85
CA ALA A 32 -7.58 5.99 14.30
C ALA A 32 -6.43 6.75 14.99
N ASN A 33 -5.20 6.62 14.47
CA ASN A 33 -4.03 7.32 14.99
C ASN A 33 -4.09 8.84 14.76
N ALA A 34 -4.53 9.28 13.57
CA ALA A 34 -4.58 10.69 13.21
C ALA A 34 -5.79 11.42 13.82
N MET A 35 -6.96 10.80 13.83
CA MET A 35 -8.22 11.45 14.19
C MET A 35 -8.76 11.04 15.57
N GLY A 36 -8.16 10.05 16.24
CA GLY A 36 -8.62 9.54 17.54
C GLY A 36 -8.68 10.61 18.63
N THR A 37 -7.72 11.54 18.66
CA THR A 37 -7.71 12.66 19.63
C THR A 37 -8.82 13.67 19.35
N SER A 38 -9.09 13.98 18.08
CA SER A 38 -10.10 14.95 17.66
C SER A 38 -11.52 14.42 17.90
N VAL A 39 -11.74 13.12 17.66
CA VAL A 39 -13.00 12.44 17.99
C VAL A 39 -13.14 12.27 19.52
N GLY A 40 -12.07 11.88 20.21
CA GLY A 40 -12.05 11.73 21.67
C GLY A 40 -12.30 13.03 22.43
N ALA A 41 -11.80 14.16 21.93
CA ALA A 41 -12.06 15.50 22.46
C ALA A 41 -13.43 16.07 22.04
N ARG A 42 -14.22 15.33 21.25
CA ARG A 42 -15.51 15.76 20.67
C ARG A 42 -15.41 17.01 19.79
N ALA A 43 -14.24 17.30 19.25
CA ALA A 43 -14.07 18.36 18.25
C ALA A 43 -14.72 17.96 16.91
N LEU A 44 -14.67 16.66 16.58
CA LEU A 44 -15.30 16.07 15.41
C LEU A 44 -16.12 14.84 15.81
N THR A 45 -17.20 14.60 15.07
CA THR A 45 -17.90 13.30 15.09
C THR A 45 -17.10 12.26 14.29
N LEU A 46 -17.35 10.98 14.54
CA LEU A 46 -16.70 9.89 13.82
C LEU A 46 -16.87 10.02 12.29
N TRP A 47 -18.09 10.35 11.84
CA TRP A 47 -18.37 10.54 10.42
C TRP A 47 -17.63 11.72 9.80
N GLN A 48 -17.50 12.84 10.52
CA GLN A 48 -16.72 13.98 10.05
C GLN A 48 -15.23 13.63 9.95
N ALA A 49 -14.69 12.93 10.96
CA ALA A 49 -13.30 12.49 10.95
C ALA A 49 -12.98 11.57 9.76
N VAL A 50 -13.86 10.61 9.45
CA VAL A 50 -13.70 9.73 8.27
C VAL A 50 -13.72 10.53 6.98
N LEU A 51 -14.66 11.46 6.80
CA LEU A 51 -14.73 12.28 5.57
C LEU A 51 -13.48 13.15 5.39
N VAL A 52 -13.00 13.78 6.47
CA VAL A 52 -11.76 14.57 6.45
C VAL A 52 -10.60 13.66 6.08
N ALA A 53 -10.44 12.52 6.74
CA ALA A 53 -9.36 11.60 6.43
C ALA A 53 -9.41 11.10 4.99
N CYS A 54 -10.57 10.71 4.45
CA CYS A 54 -10.69 10.28 3.05
C CYS A 54 -10.15 11.33 2.06
N VAL A 55 -10.43 12.62 2.28
CA VAL A 55 -9.95 13.68 1.39
C VAL A 55 -8.45 13.91 1.56
N PHE A 56 -7.98 14.05 2.79
CA PHE A 56 -6.59 14.43 3.05
C PHE A 56 -5.59 13.27 2.89
N GLU A 57 -5.95 12.04 3.25
CA GLU A 57 -5.13 10.85 2.99
C GLU A 57 -5.00 10.60 1.49
N PHE A 58 -6.11 10.69 0.74
CA PHE A 58 -6.06 10.56 -0.72
C PHE A 58 -5.21 11.68 -1.36
N ALA A 59 -5.41 12.93 -0.93
CA ALA A 59 -4.62 14.05 -1.42
C ALA A 59 -3.13 13.88 -1.09
N GLY A 60 -2.79 13.44 0.13
CA GLY A 60 -1.41 13.16 0.54
C GLY A 60 -0.79 12.05 -0.30
N ALA A 61 -1.50 10.94 -0.49
CA ALA A 61 -1.06 9.83 -1.32
C ALA A 61 -0.80 10.27 -2.78
N TYR A 62 -1.70 11.07 -3.37
CA TYR A 62 -1.57 11.52 -4.76
C TYR A 62 -0.50 12.60 -4.95
N LEU A 63 -0.43 13.59 -4.05
CA LEU A 63 0.45 14.75 -4.20
C LEU A 63 1.88 14.49 -3.70
N ALA A 64 2.05 13.66 -2.67
CA ALA A 64 3.34 13.44 -2.00
C ALA A 64 3.79 11.97 -1.94
N GLY A 65 2.97 11.01 -2.35
CA GLY A 65 3.30 9.57 -2.26
C GLY A 65 4.42 9.09 -3.20
N GLY A 66 4.78 9.88 -4.22
CA GLY A 66 5.78 9.51 -5.22
C GLY A 66 7.18 9.27 -4.64
N GLU A 67 7.64 10.13 -3.73
CA GLU A 67 8.99 10.02 -3.16
C GLU A 67 9.14 8.83 -2.20
N VAL A 68 8.11 8.53 -1.41
CA VAL A 68 8.09 7.36 -0.53
C VAL A 68 8.11 6.07 -1.37
N THR A 69 7.32 6.03 -2.45
CA THR A 69 7.28 4.88 -3.35
C THR A 69 8.65 4.63 -4.03
N SER A 70 9.34 5.71 -4.42
CA SER A 70 10.69 5.62 -4.99
C SER A 70 11.69 5.01 -4.01
N THR A 71 11.62 5.43 -2.74
CA THR A 71 12.48 4.94 -1.65
C THR A 71 12.22 3.47 -1.34
N ILE A 72 10.95 3.05 -1.24
CA ILE A 72 10.61 1.63 -0.95
C ILE A 72 11.05 0.73 -2.10
N ARG A 73 10.80 1.14 -3.36
CA ARG A 73 11.14 0.32 -4.54
C ARG A 73 12.65 0.16 -4.74
N LYS A 74 13.44 1.20 -4.51
CA LYS A 74 14.89 1.21 -4.83
C LYS A 74 15.80 1.08 -3.62
N GLY A 75 15.31 1.39 -2.43
CA GLY A 75 16.11 1.44 -1.20
C GLY A 75 16.09 0.16 -0.37
N ILE A 76 15.16 -0.77 -0.64
CA ILE A 76 15.00 -2.00 0.16
C ILE A 76 15.54 -3.23 -0.58
N ILE A 77 15.27 -3.36 -1.87
CA ILE A 77 15.68 -4.51 -2.69
C ILE A 77 16.48 -3.99 -3.89
N ASP A 78 17.68 -4.55 -4.09
CA ASP A 78 18.44 -4.33 -5.32
C ASP A 78 17.91 -5.22 -6.44
N ALA A 79 17.17 -4.62 -7.37
CA ALA A 79 16.61 -5.31 -8.52
C ALA A 79 17.68 -5.90 -9.46
N GLY A 80 18.92 -5.38 -9.42
CA GLY A 80 20.04 -5.88 -10.22
C GLY A 80 20.43 -7.32 -9.88
N VAL A 81 20.24 -7.73 -8.62
CA VAL A 81 20.50 -9.11 -8.18
C VAL A 81 19.54 -10.11 -8.81
N MET A 82 18.34 -9.67 -9.21
CA MET A 82 17.28 -10.53 -9.77
C MET A 82 17.13 -10.36 -11.28
N SER A 83 18.13 -9.76 -11.95
CA SER A 83 18.12 -9.50 -13.40
C SER A 83 17.89 -10.76 -14.22
N ASP A 84 18.49 -11.87 -13.80
CA ASP A 84 18.40 -13.16 -14.47
C ASP A 84 17.05 -13.87 -14.24
N SER A 85 16.30 -13.45 -13.22
CA SER A 85 15.05 -14.06 -12.76
C SER A 85 14.04 -13.01 -12.29
N PRO A 86 13.51 -12.17 -13.20
CA PRO A 86 12.64 -11.04 -12.84
C PRO A 86 11.31 -11.47 -12.19
N GLU A 87 10.86 -12.70 -12.46
CA GLU A 87 9.67 -13.28 -11.81
C GLU A 87 9.80 -13.36 -10.28
N LEU A 88 11.00 -13.59 -9.75
CA LEU A 88 11.22 -13.64 -8.30
C LEU A 88 10.96 -12.29 -7.64
N LEU A 89 11.31 -11.19 -8.31
CA LEU A 89 11.01 -9.85 -7.82
C LEU A 89 9.50 -9.63 -7.73
N VAL A 90 8.75 -10.02 -8.75
CA VAL A 90 7.29 -9.87 -8.77
C VAL A 90 6.64 -10.68 -7.65
N TYR A 91 7.05 -11.94 -7.47
CA TYR A 91 6.55 -12.78 -6.38
C TYR A 91 6.89 -12.22 -5.00
N GLY A 92 8.12 -11.72 -4.81
CA GLY A 92 8.54 -11.09 -3.57
C GLY A 92 7.71 -9.85 -3.23
N MET A 93 7.41 -9.01 -4.22
CA MET A 93 6.58 -7.82 -4.03
C MET A 93 5.11 -8.17 -3.71
N ILE A 94 4.54 -9.20 -4.35
CA ILE A 94 3.19 -9.66 -4.02
C ILE A 94 3.14 -10.27 -2.62
N ALA A 95 4.15 -11.09 -2.27
CA ALA A 95 4.26 -11.70 -0.95
C ALA A 95 4.40 -10.66 0.17
N SER A 96 5.18 -9.59 -0.06
CA SER A 96 5.33 -8.51 0.92
C SER A 96 4.03 -7.71 1.12
N LEU A 97 3.30 -7.41 0.04
CA LEU A 97 1.97 -6.78 0.13
C LEU A 97 0.99 -7.63 0.93
N LEU A 98 0.94 -8.95 0.65
CA LEU A 98 0.07 -9.88 1.38
C LEU A 98 0.47 -10.00 2.86
N ALA A 99 1.75 -10.21 3.15
CA ALA A 99 2.23 -10.34 4.52
C ALA A 99 1.92 -9.07 5.33
N ALA A 100 2.25 -7.90 4.80
CA ALA A 100 1.96 -6.63 5.46
C ALA A 100 0.45 -6.41 5.64
N GLY A 101 -0.35 -6.67 4.61
CA GLY A 101 -1.81 -6.56 4.70
C GLY A 101 -2.43 -7.49 5.74
N ILE A 102 -1.95 -8.74 5.84
CA ILE A 102 -2.44 -9.72 6.82
C ILE A 102 -2.12 -9.28 8.26
N TRP A 103 -0.94 -8.71 8.51
CA TRP A 103 -0.55 -8.28 9.85
C TRP A 103 -1.20 -6.96 10.29
N LEU A 104 -1.62 -6.12 9.34
CA LEU A 104 -2.28 -4.84 9.62
C LEU A 104 -3.75 -5.00 10.03
N LEU A 105 -4.40 -6.10 9.63
CA LEU A 105 -5.80 -6.38 9.90
C LEU A 105 -5.96 -7.38 11.05
#